data_AF-A0A7S0L3R8-F1
#
_entry.id   AF-A0A7S0L3R8-F1
#
_cell.length_a   1.000
_cell.length_b   1.000
_cell.length_c   1.000
_cell.angle_alpha   90.00
_cell.angle_beta   90.00
_cell.angle_gamma   90.00
#
_symmetry.space_group_name_H-M   'P 1'
#
loop_
_entity.id
_entity.type
_entity.pdbx_description
1 polymer ?
#
loop_
_entity_poly.entity_id
_entity_poly.type
_entity_poly.pdbx_seq_one_letter_code
_entity_poly.pdbx_strand_id
1 'polypeptide(L)'
;AMAKYGATAVFFGHHLGDLQENVVSNVFKGTSVLNIGGISEASVVGGVMIWRPMMEHVKEDIFEYAHSYGVPYFKDTTPGWSTRGRLRNELLPLLAQVYGEGYKG
;
A
#
# COMPACT_ATOMS: atom_id res chain seq x y z
N ALA A 1 -18.30 4.35 16.13
CA ALA A 1 -18.18 5.23 14.94
C ALA A 1 -19.01 4.72 13.76
N MET A 2 -18.79 3.51 13.24
CA MET A 2 -19.54 2.99 12.07
C MET A 2 -21.05 2.85 12.30
N ALA A 3 -21.46 2.33 13.47
CA ALA A 3 -22.87 2.20 13.83
C ALA A 3 -23.64 3.54 13.81
N LYS A 4 -22.96 4.66 14.10
CA LYS A 4 -23.55 6.01 14.01
C LYS A 4 -24.01 6.35 12.59
N TYR A 5 -23.33 5.83 11.58
CA TYR A 5 -23.57 6.13 10.17
C TYR A 5 -24.20 4.96 9.41
N GLY A 6 -24.58 3.87 10.10
CA GLY A 6 -25.07 2.65 9.44
C GLY A 6 -24.07 2.00 8.48
N ALA A 7 -22.77 2.30 8.63
CA ALA A 7 -21.74 1.79 7.73
C ALA A 7 -21.42 0.32 8.02
N THR A 8 -21.27 -0.48 6.96
CA THR A 8 -21.00 -1.94 7.04
C THR A 8 -19.55 -2.30 6.70
N ALA A 9 -18.81 -1.40 6.05
CA ALA A 9 -17.42 -1.60 5.66
C ALA A 9 -16.61 -0.30 5.70
N VAL A 10 -15.29 -0.44 5.66
CA VAL A 10 -14.32 0.66 5.54
C VAL A 10 -13.48 0.46 4.29
N PHE A 11 -13.34 1.50 3.49
CA PHE A 11 -12.51 1.49 2.29
C PHE A 11 -11.17 2.19 2.59
N PHE A 12 -10.07 1.57 2.14
CA PHE A 12 -8.75 2.19 2.16
C PHE A 12 -8.19 2.27 0.74
N GLY A 13 -7.54 3.38 0.42
CA GLY A 13 -6.83 3.58 -0.85
C GLY A 13 -5.45 2.92 -0.89
N HIS A 14 -5.32 1.68 -0.38
CA HIS A 14 -4.06 0.95 -0.51
C HIS A 14 -3.83 0.57 -1.97
N HIS A 15 -2.61 0.78 -2.46
CA HIS A 15 -2.19 0.54 -3.84
C HIS A 15 -1.06 -0.50 -3.91
N LEU A 16 -0.62 -0.90 -5.11
CA LEU A 16 0.37 -1.97 -5.31
C LEU A 16 1.68 -1.71 -4.54
N GLY A 17 2.14 -0.46 -4.53
CA GLY A 17 3.29 -0.05 -3.73
C GLY A 17 3.15 -0.35 -2.22
N ASP A 18 1.96 -0.26 -1.63
CA ASP A 18 1.77 -0.61 -0.22
C ASP A 18 1.97 -2.10 0.05
N LEU A 19 1.59 -2.96 -0.91
CA LEU A 19 1.81 -4.39 -0.85
C LEU A 19 3.31 -4.71 -0.94
N GLN A 20 4.04 -4.07 -1.85
CA GLN A 20 5.50 -4.22 -1.98
C GLN A 20 6.21 -3.85 -0.66
N GLU A 21 5.82 -2.72 -0.05
CA GLU A 21 6.38 -2.27 1.23
C GLU A 21 6.10 -3.26 2.37
N ASN A 22 4.90 -3.87 2.38
CA ASN A 22 4.54 -4.91 3.34
C ASN A 22 5.34 -6.19 3.13
N VAL A 23 5.48 -6.67 1.90
CA VAL A 23 6.26 -7.88 1.58
C VAL A 23 7.67 -7.74 2.12
N VAL A 24 8.37 -6.66 1.76
CA VAL A 24 9.74 -6.40 2.25
C VAL A 24 9.77 -6.34 3.77
N SER A 25 8.86 -5.58 4.38
CA SER A 25 8.79 -5.47 5.85
C SER A 25 8.56 -6.83 6.53
N ASN A 26 7.70 -7.68 5.94
CA ASN A 26 7.29 -8.96 6.52
C ASN A 26 8.35 -10.04 6.34
N VAL A 27 9.13 -10.01 5.24
CA VAL A 27 10.34 -10.83 5.07
C VAL A 27 11.29 -10.61 6.25
N PHE A 28 11.64 -9.35 6.53
CA PHE A 28 12.58 -9.03 7.61
C PHE A 28 12.03 -9.26 9.02
N LYS A 29 10.70 -9.33 9.17
CA LYS A 29 10.03 -9.69 10.43
C LYS A 29 9.85 -11.20 10.61
N GLY A 30 10.28 -12.03 9.66
CA GLY A 30 10.14 -13.49 9.73
C GLY A 30 8.68 -13.96 9.60
N THR A 31 7.85 -13.22 8.86
CA THR A 31 6.47 -13.62 8.59
C THR A 31 6.43 -14.81 7.63
N SER A 32 5.47 -15.72 7.83
CA SER A 32 5.26 -16.86 6.92
C SER A 32 5.09 -16.40 5.47
N VAL A 33 5.73 -17.12 4.54
CA VAL A 33 5.64 -16.89 3.09
C VAL A 33 4.18 -16.91 2.59
N LEU A 34 3.31 -17.68 3.25
CA LEU A 34 1.89 -17.78 2.90
C LEU A 34 1.10 -16.50 3.22
N ASN A 35 1.63 -15.60 4.05
CA ASN A 35 0.97 -14.36 4.45
C ASN A 35 1.90 -13.15 4.34
N ILE A 36 2.86 -13.21 3.41
CA ILE A 36 3.92 -12.20 3.32
C ILE A 36 3.40 -10.84 2.84
N GLY A 37 2.33 -10.82 2.04
CA GLY A 37 1.67 -9.58 1.63
C GLY A 37 0.96 -8.85 2.78
N GLY A 38 0.49 -9.59 3.80
CA GLY A 38 -0.14 -9.04 5.01
C GLY A 38 -1.46 -8.29 4.81
N ILE A 39 -1.87 -8.01 3.57
CA ILE A 39 -3.15 -7.36 3.21
C ILE A 39 -3.75 -8.07 1.99
N SER A 40 -5.08 -8.01 1.87
CA SER A 40 -5.88 -8.56 0.78
C SER A 40 -7.02 -7.61 0.41
N GLU A 41 -7.59 -7.78 -0.79
CA GLU A 41 -8.59 -6.87 -1.38
C GLU A 41 -9.78 -6.67 -0.46
N ALA A 42 -10.32 -7.78 0.04
CA ALA A 42 -11.26 -7.81 1.14
C ALA A 42 -10.63 -8.54 2.33
N SER A 43 -10.79 -7.98 3.54
CA SER A 43 -10.44 -8.67 4.78
C SER A 43 -11.32 -8.23 5.94
N VAL A 44 -11.49 -9.08 6.95
CA VAL A 44 -12.16 -8.73 8.20
C VAL A 44 -11.12 -8.45 9.26
N VAL A 45 -11.13 -7.24 9.83
CA VAL A 45 -10.21 -6.82 10.90
C VAL A 45 -11.03 -6.33 12.08
N GLY A 46 -10.89 -6.98 13.24
CA GLY A 46 -11.66 -6.63 14.44
C GLY A 46 -13.18 -6.71 14.24
N GLY A 47 -13.65 -7.64 13.42
CA GLY A 47 -15.07 -7.78 13.06
C GLY A 47 -15.59 -6.77 12.04
N VAL A 48 -14.72 -5.91 11.49
CA VAL A 48 -15.07 -4.90 10.48
C VAL A 48 -14.60 -5.35 9.10
N MET A 49 -15.47 -5.27 8.11
CA MET A 49 -15.13 -5.51 6.71
C MET A 49 -14.27 -4.36 6.17
N ILE A 50 -13.10 -4.66 5.63
CA ILE A 50 -12.18 -3.72 5.02
C ILE A 50 -12.01 -4.04 3.53
N TRP A 51 -12.20 -3.02 2.69
CA TRP A 51 -12.06 -3.11 1.23
C TRP A 51 -10.91 -2.21 0.75
N ARG A 52 -10.11 -2.73 -0.19
CA ARG A 52 -8.92 -2.07 -0.75
C ARG A 52 -8.92 -2.17 -2.28
N PRO A 53 -9.86 -1.50 -2.96
CA PRO A 53 -10.06 -1.67 -4.40
C PRO A 53 -8.87 -1.20 -5.25
N MET A 54 -7.96 -0.41 -4.69
CA MET A 54 -6.84 0.18 -5.43
C MET A 54 -5.59 -0.70 -5.49
N MET A 55 -5.57 -1.88 -4.87
CA MET A 55 -4.32 -2.64 -4.65
C MET A 55 -3.65 -3.15 -5.92
N GLU A 56 -4.40 -3.36 -7.00
CA GLU A 56 -3.83 -3.80 -8.27
C GLU A 56 -3.22 -2.64 -9.07
N HIS A 57 -3.45 -1.40 -8.65
CA HIS A 57 -2.97 -0.21 -9.35
C HIS A 57 -1.64 0.27 -8.79
N VAL A 58 -0.73 0.67 -9.70
CA VAL A 58 0.48 1.41 -9.32
C VAL A 58 0.12 2.85 -8.97
N LYS A 59 1.00 3.51 -8.22
CA LYS A 59 0.73 4.87 -7.71
C LYS A 59 0.64 5.88 -8.85
N GLU A 60 1.37 5.64 -9.92
CA GLU A 60 1.42 6.44 -11.14
C GLU A 60 0.04 6.50 -11.81
N ASP A 61 -0.65 5.36 -11.98
CA ASP A 61 -1.99 5.29 -12.57
C ASP A 61 -3.00 6.13 -11.76
N ILE A 62 -2.87 6.10 -10.43
CA ILE A 62 -3.74 6.87 -9.52
C ILE A 62 -3.51 8.37 -9.70
N PHE A 63 -2.25 8.79 -9.83
CA PHE A 63 -1.93 10.19 -10.09
C PHE A 63 -2.35 10.65 -11.48
N GLU A 64 -2.14 9.83 -12.50
CA GLU A 64 -2.57 10.13 -13.87
C GLU A 64 -4.09 10.32 -13.94
N TYR A 65 -4.85 9.43 -13.28
CA TYR A 65 -6.29 9.58 -13.15
C TYR A 65 -6.65 10.91 -12.44
N ALA A 66 -6.01 11.18 -11.29
CA ALA A 66 -6.27 12.40 -10.55
C ALA A 66 -5.98 13.67 -11.36
N HIS A 67 -4.90 13.70 -12.15
CA HIS A 67 -4.56 14.82 -13.03
C HIS A 67 -5.54 14.95 -14.19
N SER A 68 -5.88 13.84 -14.84
CA SER A 68 -6.75 13.81 -16.01
C SER A 68 -8.16 14.32 -15.69
N TYR A 69 -8.66 14.00 -14.50
CA TYR A 69 -10.02 14.37 -14.06
C TYR A 69 -10.04 15.52 -13.04
N GLY A 70 -8.90 16.13 -12.73
CA GLY A 70 -8.81 17.27 -11.81
C GLY A 70 -9.18 16.94 -10.36
N VAL A 71 -8.93 15.71 -9.91
CA VAL A 71 -9.18 15.29 -8.52
C VAL A 71 -8.07 15.84 -7.61
N PRO A 72 -8.38 16.73 -6.65
CA PRO A 72 -7.36 17.28 -5.75
C PRO A 72 -6.90 16.24 -4.73
N TYR A 73 -5.61 16.25 -4.40
CA TYR A 73 -5.01 15.34 -3.42
C TYR A 73 -3.89 16.01 -2.62
N PHE A 74 -3.60 15.48 -1.44
CA PHE A 74 -2.47 15.93 -0.61
C PHE A 74 -1.17 15.24 -1.04
N LYS A 75 -0.04 15.95 -0.91
CA LYS A 75 1.29 15.38 -1.15
C LYS A 75 1.62 14.32 -0.08
N ASP A 76 2.53 13.41 -0.44
CA ASP A 76 3.01 12.38 0.49
C ASP A 76 3.64 13.02 1.74
N THR A 77 3.06 12.75 2.91
CA THR A 77 3.53 13.24 4.21
C THR A 77 4.28 12.18 5.00
N THR A 78 4.64 11.04 4.39
CA THR A 78 5.34 9.96 5.07
C THR A 78 6.72 10.45 5.55
N PRO A 79 7.01 10.46 6.86
CA PRO A 79 8.27 11.02 7.35
C PRO A 79 9.46 10.19 6.88
N GLY A 80 10.50 10.84 6.37
CA GLY A 80 11.70 10.18 5.84
C GLY A 80 12.45 9.32 6.87
N TRP A 81 12.40 9.67 8.16
CA TRP A 81 13.03 8.90 9.24
C TRP A 81 12.28 7.61 9.60
N SER A 82 11.02 7.48 9.20
CA SER A 82 10.21 6.30 9.52
C SER A 82 10.66 5.08 8.71
N THR A 83 10.46 3.88 9.25
CA THR A 83 10.77 2.64 8.50
C THR A 83 10.11 2.62 7.13
N ARG A 84 8.84 3.07 7.03
CA ARG A 84 8.11 3.13 5.76
C ARG A 84 8.70 4.17 4.81
N GLY A 85 9.05 5.36 5.31
CA GLY A 85 9.70 6.41 4.53
C GLY A 85 11.06 5.97 3.97
N ARG A 86 11.90 5.36 4.80
CA ARG A 86 13.21 4.82 4.37
C ARG A 86 13.05 3.67 3.38
N LEU A 87 12.10 2.78 3.61
CA LEU A 87 11.85 1.66 2.71
C LEU A 87 11.44 2.18 1.32
N ARG A 88 10.51 3.13 1.27
CA ARG A 88 10.02 3.75 0.02
C ARG A 88 11.09 4.56 -0.70
N ASN A 89 11.86 5.38 0.01
CA ASN A 89 12.72 6.39 -0.60
C ASN A 89 14.18 5.95 -0.75
N GLU A 90 14.64 4.93 0.00
CA GLU A 90 16.03 4.46 -0.03
C GLU A 90 16.10 3.01 -0.54
N LEU A 91 15.37 2.09 0.10
CA LEU A 91 15.55 0.65 -0.14
C LEU A 91 14.93 0.17 -1.46
N LEU A 92 13.67 0.49 -1.74
CA LEU A 92 13.03 0.08 -3.00
C LEU A 92 13.78 0.61 -4.23
N PRO A 93 14.22 1.89 -4.28
CA PRO A 93 15.07 2.38 -5.36
C PRO A 93 16.40 1.65 -5.48
N LEU A 94 17.04 1.32 -4.36
CA LEU A 94 18.29 0.55 -4.37
C LEU A 94 18.08 -0.87 -4.91
N LEU A 95 16.99 -1.53 -4.53
CA LEU A 95 16.63 -2.85 -5.08
C LEU A 95 16.41 -2.77 -6.59
N ALA A 96 15.77 -1.71 -7.08
CA ALA A 96 15.62 -1.45 -8.51
C ALA A 96 16.97 -1.32 -9.23
N GLN A 97 17.91 -0.60 -8.61
CA GLN A 97 19.23 -0.40 -9.17
C GLN A 97 20.04 -1.70 -9.24
N VAL A 98 19.93 -2.55 -8.23
CA VAL A 98 20.71 -3.80 -8.12
C VAL A 98 20.12 -4.91 -9.00
N TYR A 99 18.79 -5.04 -9.04
CA TYR A 99 18.12 -6.18 -9.67
C TYR A 99 17.34 -5.83 -10.95
N GLY A 100 17.37 -4.58 -11.39
CA GLY A 100 16.62 -4.12 -12.57
C GLY A 100 15.11 -4.15 -12.33
N GLU A 101 14.30 -4.37 -13.36
CA GLU A 101 12.83 -4.45 -13.22
C GLU A 101 12.35 -5.72 -12.48
N GLY A 102 13.20 -6.73 -12.29
CA GLY A 102 12.85 -8.02 -11.68
C GLY A 102 12.43 -7.96 -10.20
N TYR A 103 12.60 -6.82 -9.51
CA TYR A 103 12.10 -6.64 -8.13
C TYR A 103 10.65 -6.13 -8.06
N LYS A 104 10.09 -5.59 -9.15
CA LYS A 104 8.75 -4.98 -9.13
C LYS A 104 7.63 -6.02 -9.06
N GLY A 105 7.95 -7.29 -9.31
CA GLY A 105 7.01 -8.41 -9.43
C GLY A 105 6.91 -8.84 -10.87
#